data_AF-A0A1J5EAR3-F1
#
_entry.id   AF-A0A1J5EAR3-F1
#
_cell.length_a   1.000
_cell.length_b   1.000
_cell.length_c   1.000
_cell.angle_alpha   90.00
_cell.angle_beta   90.00
_cell.angle_gamma   90.00
#
_symmetry.space_group_name_H-M   'P 1'
#
loop_
_entity.id
_entity.type
_entity.pdbx_description
1 polymer ?
#
loop_
_entity_poly.entity_id
_entity_poly.type
_entity_poly.pdbx_seq_one_letter_code
_entity_poly.pdbx_strand_id
1 'polypeptide(L)' 'MTKDKNHAQSYGNMGICYSCLGQKEEAIACFDKALEIDSTYELAMANRRITESLTLKEGEILDNLEFESVNY' A
#
# COMPACT_ATOMS: atom_id res chain seq x y z
N MET A 1 -23.62 -7.10 -14.05
CA MET A 1 -22.71 -6.17 -13.33
C MET A 1 -21.64 -6.89 -12.50
N THR A 2 -21.25 -8.12 -12.86
CA THR A 2 -20.36 -8.97 -12.03
C THR A 2 -18.93 -9.08 -12.52
N LYS A 3 -18.65 -8.67 -13.77
CA LYS A 3 -17.32 -8.83 -14.38
C LYS A 3 -16.29 -7.84 -13.81
N ASP A 4 -16.71 -6.62 -13.50
CA ASP A 4 -15.80 -5.58 -13.00
C ASP A 4 -15.34 -5.84 -11.55
N LYS A 5 -16.19 -6.39 -10.69
CA LYS A 5 -15.81 -6.70 -9.30
C LYS A 5 -14.68 -7.72 -9.17
N ASN A 6 -14.62 -8.69 -10.09
CA ASN A 6 -13.53 -9.67 -10.11
C ASN A 6 -12.18 -9.03 -10.48
N HIS A 7 -12.18 -7.95 -11.28
CA HIS A 7 -10.96 -7.19 -11.54
C HIS A 7 -10.51 -6.44 -10.28
N ALA A 8 -11.42 -5.84 -9.52
CA ALA A 8 -11.08 -5.19 -8.25
C ALA A 8 -10.40 -6.17 -7.28
N GLN A 9 -10.96 -7.37 -7.11
CA GLN A 9 -10.36 -8.42 -6.28
C GLN A 9 -8.97 -8.85 -6.76
N SER A 10 -8.78 -8.95 -8.08
CA SER A 10 -7.48 -9.33 -8.66
C SER A 10 -6.41 -8.28 -8.36
N TYR A 11 -6.73 -6.99 -8.53
CA TYR A 11 -5.84 -5.89 -8.18
C TYR A 11 -5.58 -5.82 -6.67
N GLY A 12 -6.60 -6.05 -5.83
CA GLY A 12 -6.42 -6.14 -4.37
C GLY A 12 -5.47 -7.26 -3.96
N ASN A 13 -5.60 -8.45 -4.54
CA ASN A 13 -4.69 -9.56 -4.26
C ASN A 13 -3.26 -9.26 -4.73
N MET A 14 -3.11 -8.63 -5.89
CA MET A 14 -1.80 -8.21 -6.41
C MET A 14 -1.13 -7.18 -5.49
N GLY A 15 -1.91 -6.23 -4.95
CA GLY A 15 -1.41 -5.27 -3.96
C GLY A 15 -0.94 -5.93 -2.67
N ILE A 16 -1.64 -6.96 -2.20
CA ILE A 16 -1.20 -7.77 -1.05
C ILE A 16 0.15 -8.44 -1.35
N CYS A 17 0.32 -9.04 -2.53
CA CYS A 17 1.59 -9.65 -2.92
C CYS A 17 2.73 -8.63 -2.94
N TYR A 18 2.54 -7.46 -3.53
CA TYR A 18 3.55 -6.39 -3.54
C TYR A 18 3.87 -5.90 -2.12
N SER A 19 2.85 -5.76 -1.26
CA SER A 19 3.04 -5.39 0.15
C SER A 19 3.90 -6.40 0.89
N CYS A 20 3.68 -7.70 0.66
CA CYS A 20 4.51 -8.78 1.21
C CYS A 20 5.94 -8.79 0.66
N LEU A 21 6.16 -8.28 -0.56
CA LEU A 21 7.48 -8.13 -1.16
C LEU A 21 8.21 -6.85 -0.69
N GLY A 22 7.57 -6.02 0.14
CA GLY A 22 8.11 -4.73 0.58
C GLY A 22 8.02 -3.63 -0.49
N GLN A 23 7.39 -3.91 -1.63
CA GLN A 23 7.15 -2.97 -2.73
C GLN A 23 5.89 -2.15 -2.44
N LYS A 24 6.02 -1.16 -1.54
CA LYS A 24 4.87 -0.45 -0.96
C LYS A 24 4.19 0.47 -1.96
N GLU A 25 4.96 1.12 -2.83
CA GLU A 25 4.46 2.02 -3.86
C GLU A 25 3.60 1.25 -4.89
N GLU A 26 4.09 0.11 -5.36
CA GLU A 26 3.36 -0.77 -6.27
C GLU A 26 2.13 -1.38 -5.61
N ALA A 27 2.21 -1.70 -4.31
CA ALA A 27 1.07 -2.17 -3.55
C ALA A 27 -0.05 -1.13 -3.49
N ILE A 28 0.28 0.14 -3.17
CA ILE A 28 -0.67 1.25 -3.14
C ILE A 28 -1.31 1.45 -4.52
N ALA A 29 -0.51 1.46 -5.58
CA ALA A 29 -1.02 1.60 -6.95
C ALA A 29 -1.99 0.48 -7.35
N CYS A 30 -1.76 -0.75 -6.85
CA CYS A 30 -2.69 -1.86 -7.07
C CYS A 30 -4.00 -1.68 -6.30
N PHE A 31 -3.92 -1.22 -5.04
CA PHE A 31 -5.14 -0.94 -4.27
C PHE A 31 -5.93 0.23 -4.85
N ASP A 32 -5.28 1.27 -5.37
CA ASP A 32 -5.94 2.39 -6.04
C ASP A 32 -6.74 1.92 -7.25
N LYS A 33 -6.13 1.10 -8.12
CA LYS A 33 -6.85 0.48 -9.26
C LYS A 33 -8.03 -0.39 -8.81
N ALA A 34 -7.88 -1.12 -7.72
CA ALA A 34 -8.96 -1.92 -7.17
C ALA A 34 -10.15 -1.03 -6.73
N LEU A 35 -9.86 0.13 -6.14
CA LEU A 35 -10.85 1.11 -5.69
C LEU A 35 -11.43 1.97 -6.81
N GLU A 36 -10.71 2.19 -7.91
CA GLU A 36 -11.26 2.78 -9.13
C GLU A 36 -12.34 1.90 -9.76
N ILE A 37 -12.16 0.57 -9.68
CA ILE A 37 -13.12 -0.41 -10.22
C ILE A 37 -14.27 -0.68 -9.24
N ASP A 38 -13.96 -0.88 -7.96
CA ASP A 38 -14.94 -1.03 -6.89
C ASP A 38 -14.53 -0.17 -5.70
N SER A 39 -15.07 1.05 -5.64
CA SER A 39 -14.83 2.00 -4.56
C SER A 39 -15.33 1.51 -3.20
N THR A 40 -16.13 0.45 -3.17
CA THR A 40 -16.65 -0.18 -1.94
C THR A 40 -15.85 -1.41 -1.52
N TYR A 41 -14.72 -1.70 -2.20
CA TYR A 41 -13.91 -2.86 -1.88
C TYR A 41 -13.09 -2.65 -0.59
N GLU A 42 -13.72 -2.98 0.54
CA GLU A 42 -13.17 -2.73 1.88
C GLU A 42 -11.78 -3.33 2.11
N LEU A 43 -11.49 -4.50 1.54
CA LEU A 43 -10.19 -5.14 1.69
C LEU A 43 -9.06 -4.32 1.05
N ALA A 44 -9.30 -3.75 -0.14
CA ALA A 44 -8.33 -2.87 -0.78
C ALA A 44 -8.16 -1.57 0.02
N MET A 45 -9.24 -0.98 0.54
CA MET A 45 -9.15 0.21 1.40
C MET A 45 -8.33 -0.04 2.67
N ALA A 46 -8.58 -1.17 3.35
CA ALA A 46 -7.89 -1.52 4.58
C ALA A 46 -6.40 -1.76 4.33
N ASN A 47 -6.06 -2.55 3.30
CA ASN A 47 -4.66 -2.85 2.98
C ASN A 47 -3.90 -1.62 2.51
N ARG A 48 -4.53 -0.73 1.70
CA ARG A 48 -3.94 0.55 1.30
C ARG A 48 -3.55 1.39 2.51
N ARG A 49 -4.46 1.57 3.47
CA ARG A 49 -4.18 2.34 4.71
C ARG A 49 -3.05 1.73 5.53
N ILE A 50 -3.01 0.40 5.65
CA ILE A 50 -1.93 -0.30 6.34
C ILE A 50 -0.60 -0.05 5.63
N THR A 51 -0.53 -0.24 4.31
CA THR A 51 0.69 -0.01 3.52
C THR A 51 1.16 1.45 3.59
N GLU A 52 0.25 2.42 3.50
CA GLU A 52 0.57 3.84 3.69
C GLU A 52 1.14 4.11 5.08
N SER A 53 0.52 3.58 6.14
CA SER A 53 1.00 3.76 7.51
C SER A 53 2.40 3.16 7.74
N LEU A 54 2.71 2.06 7.05
CA LEU A 54 4.03 1.44 7.09
C LEU A 54 5.08 2.23 6.31
N THR A 55 4.67 2.98 5.29
CA THR A 55 5.57 3.83 4.49
C THR A 55 5.91 5.10 5.26
N LEU A 56 4.91 5.72 5.90
CA LEU A 56 5.09 6.88 6.78
C LEU A 56 6.05 6.60 7.94
N LYS A 57 5.87 5.47 8.64
CA LYS A 57 6.75 5.08 9.76
C LYS A 57 8.20 4.87 9.34
N GLU A 58 8.44 4.32 8.15
CA GLU A 58 9.80 4.17 7.65
C GLU A 58 10.45 5.51 7.34
N GLY A 59 9.70 6.45 6.74
CA GLY A 59 10.17 7.81 6.54
C GLY A 59 10.58 8.49 7.85
N GLU A 60 9.73 8.41 8.89
CA GLU A 60 10.03 8.94 10.22
C GLU A 60 11.26 8.28 10.86
N ILE A 61 11.45 6.96 10.69
CA ILE A 61 12.63 6.26 11.21
C ILE A 61 13.90 6.73 10.49
N LEU A 62 13.86 6.88 9.17
CA LEU A 62 15.01 7.34 8.38
C LEU A 62 15.40 8.78 8.74
N ASP A 63 14.43 9.70 8.85
CA ASP A 63 14.67 11.09 9.25
C ASP A 63 15.31 11.18 10.65
N ASN A 64 14.91 10.29 11.58
CA ASN A 64 15.48 10.26 12.93
C ASN A 64 16.90 9.64 12.98
N LEU A 65 17.24 8.74 12.06
CA LEU A 65 18.57 8.12 11.98
C LEU A 65 19.61 9.04 11.34
N GLU A 66 19.21 9.96 10.46
CA GLU A 66 20.13 10.93 9.84
C GLU A 66 20.67 11.99 10.83
N PHE A 67 19.96 12.26 11.92
CA PHE A 67 20.40 13.24 12.94
C PHE A 67 21.39 12.68 13.98
N GLU A 68 21.45 11.36 14.19
CA GLU A 68 22.37 10.75 15.16
C GLU A 68 23.75 10.42 14.57
N SER A 69 23.93 10.50 13.24
CA SER A 69 25.24 10.35 12.63
C SER A 69 26.09 11.61 12.76
N VAL A 70 26.87 11.62 13.84
CA VAL A 70 28.20 12.24 13.97
C VAL A 70 28.24 13.77 14.18
N ASN A 71 28.09 14.19 15.43
CA ASN A 71 28.88 15.30 15.96
C ASN A 71 30.09 14.72 16.72
N TYR A 72 31.25 14.68 16.07
CA TYR A 72 32.56 14.56 16.74
C TYR A 72 33.19 15.96 16.86
#